data_AF-K7YMC2-F1
#
_entry.id   AF-K7YMC2-F1
#
_cell.length_a   1.000
_cell.length_b   1.000
_cell.length_c   1.000
_cell.angle_alpha   90.00
_cell.angle_beta   90.00
_cell.angle_gamma   90.00
#
_symmetry.space_group_name_H-M   'P 1'
#
loop_
_entity.id
_entity.type
_entity.pdbx_description
1 polymer ?
#
loop_
_entity_poly.entity_id
_entity_poly.type
_entity_poly.pdbx_seq_one_letter_code
_entity_poly.pdbx_strand_id
1 'polypeptide(L)'
;RLFKSVNGIIFPGGLTDIWLDNPYVIAARKLWTWAREANDAGDVFPIWGTCLGFQLLHVLEANVSFTELLIRTDSVGHASTLDLTEAAPSSALFGGISPHLARKVADPALNITMENHYFGLPPEHYRRWGVLGEAFTVVSTTRDRVGVE
;
A
#
# COMPACT_ATOMS: atom_id res chain seq x y z
N ARG A 1 1.97 10.37 23.97
CA ARG A 1 1.16 9.55 24.90
C ARG A 1 0.45 8.46 24.12
N LEU A 2 -0.47 8.79 23.19
CA LEU A 2 -1.19 7.79 22.39
C LEU A 2 -0.30 6.76 21.67
N PHE A 3 0.73 7.20 20.93
CA PHE A 3 1.62 6.28 20.19
C PHE A 3 2.24 5.19 21.07
N LYS A 4 2.67 5.55 22.28
CA LYS A 4 3.26 4.62 23.26
C LYS A 4 2.23 3.75 23.99
N SER A 5 0.95 3.91 23.67
CA SER A 5 -0.17 3.20 24.31
C SER A 5 -0.90 2.27 23.35
N VAL A 6 -0.44 2.15 22.10
CA VAL A 6 -0.97 1.25 21.09
C VAL A 6 0.14 0.36 20.54
N ASN A 7 -0.22 -0.72 19.83
CA ASN A 7 0.73 -1.71 19.31
C ASN A 7 0.89 -1.65 17.79
N GLY A 8 0.33 -0.64 17.14
CA GLY A 8 0.32 -0.52 15.69
C GLY A 8 -0.64 0.57 15.22
N ILE A 9 -0.58 0.91 13.94
CA ILE A 9 -1.41 1.95 13.32
C ILE A 9 -1.99 1.46 11.99
N ILE A 10 -3.25 1.82 11.75
CA ILE A 10 -3.93 1.63 10.48
C ILE A 10 -4.19 3.01 9.86
N PHE A 11 -3.70 3.23 8.65
CA PHE A 11 -4.12 4.31 7.78
C PHE A 11 -5.25 3.79 6.86
N PRO A 12 -6.51 4.23 7.08
CA PRO A 12 -7.66 3.69 6.35
C PRO A 12 -7.74 4.23 4.92
N GLY A 13 -8.67 3.67 4.15
CA GLY A 13 -9.12 4.29 2.90
C GLY A 13 -9.86 5.60 3.14
N GLY A 14 -10.06 6.38 2.08
CA GLY A 14 -10.75 7.66 2.16
C GLY A 14 -10.63 8.47 0.87
N LEU A 15 -11.14 9.69 0.91
CA LEU A 15 -11.15 10.64 -0.20
C LEU A 15 -10.60 12.01 0.22
N THR A 16 -9.70 12.05 1.21
CA THR A 16 -9.02 13.29 1.61
C THR A 16 -7.75 13.49 0.78
N ASP A 17 -7.32 14.74 0.64
CA ASP A 17 -6.10 15.07 -0.09
C ASP A 17 -4.85 14.61 0.67
N ILE A 18 -3.88 14.10 -0.09
CA ILE A 18 -2.57 13.69 0.42
C ILE A 18 -1.44 14.64 -0.02
N TRP A 19 -1.77 15.94 -0.15
CA TRP A 19 -0.76 16.99 -0.26
C TRP A 19 0.16 17.00 0.97
N LEU A 20 1.45 17.26 0.77
CA LEU A 20 2.46 17.12 1.83
C LEU A 20 2.23 18.04 3.03
N ASP A 21 1.53 19.16 2.83
CA ASP A 21 1.15 20.17 3.83
C ASP A 21 -0.27 19.97 4.40
N ASN A 22 -1.01 18.96 3.95
CA ASN A 22 -2.33 18.65 4.50
C ASN A 22 -2.20 18.18 5.97
N PRO A 23 -3.05 18.67 6.91
CA PRO A 23 -2.99 18.27 8.32
C PRO A 23 -3.05 16.75 8.56
N TYR A 24 -3.80 16.01 7.74
CA TYR A 24 -3.84 14.55 7.77
C TYR A 24 -2.46 13.95 7.47
N VAL A 25 -1.79 14.42 6.42
CA VAL A 25 -0.46 13.95 6.01
C VAL A 25 0.60 14.35 7.03
N ILE A 26 0.52 15.56 7.59
CA ILE A 26 1.45 16.01 8.66
C ILE A 26 1.33 15.11 9.89
N ALA A 27 0.10 14.79 10.32
CA ALA A 27 -0.14 13.89 11.44
C ALA A 27 0.33 12.46 11.14
N ALA A 28 0.00 11.94 9.95
CA ALA A 28 0.44 10.62 9.52
C ALA A 28 1.95 10.51 9.42
N ARG A 29 2.64 11.53 8.88
CA ARG A 29 4.10 11.60 8.81
C ARG A 29 4.72 11.48 10.20
N LYS A 30 4.19 12.20 11.18
CA LYS A 30 4.67 12.12 12.57
C LYS A 30 4.55 10.71 13.14
N LEU A 31 3.41 10.06 12.91
CA LEU A 31 3.16 8.69 13.38
C LEU A 31 4.03 7.66 12.66
N TRP A 32 4.18 7.80 11.35
CA TRP A 32 5.05 6.98 10.51
C TRP A 32 6.52 7.12 10.91
N THR A 33 7.01 8.34 11.16
CA THR A 33 8.37 8.58 11.64
C THR A 33 8.62 7.90 12.98
N TRP A 34 7.69 8.03 13.94
CA TRP A 34 7.83 7.36 15.23
C TRP A 34 7.79 5.83 15.13
N ALA A 35 6.98 5.29 14.22
CA ALA A 35 6.98 3.85 13.96
C ALA A 35 8.31 3.40 13.35
N ARG A 36 8.90 4.15 12.41
CA ARG A 36 10.24 3.84 11.90
C ARG A 36 11.30 3.88 13.00
N GLU A 37 11.34 4.95 13.78
CA GLU A 37 12.27 5.10 14.92
C GLU A 37 12.14 3.95 15.93
N ALA A 38 10.91 3.49 16.22
CA ALA A 38 10.67 2.35 17.09
C ALA A 38 11.22 1.04 16.49
N ASN A 39 10.93 0.76 15.22
CA ASN A 39 11.42 -0.44 14.54
C ASN A 39 12.96 -0.42 14.41
N ASP A 40 13.57 0.73 14.12
CA ASP A 40 15.03 0.91 14.06
C ASP A 40 15.70 0.65 15.43
N ALA A 41 14.98 0.94 16.53
CA ALA A 41 15.41 0.64 17.89
C ALA A 41 15.10 -0.81 18.33
N GLY A 42 14.51 -1.64 17.47
CA GLY A 42 14.12 -3.02 17.75
C GLY A 42 12.77 -3.17 18.48
N ASP A 43 12.01 -2.09 18.65
CA ASP A 43 10.64 -2.10 19.17
C ASP A 43 9.64 -2.22 18.01
N VAL A 44 9.20 -3.46 17.73
CA VAL A 44 8.39 -3.77 16.55
C VAL A 44 7.05 -3.03 16.61
N PHE A 45 6.85 -2.11 15.66
CA PHE A 45 5.63 -1.31 15.55
C PHE A 45 5.05 -1.37 14.12
N PRO A 46 4.05 -2.23 13.84
CA PRO A 46 3.49 -2.38 12.50
C PRO A 46 2.63 -1.20 12.07
N ILE A 47 2.70 -0.89 10.76
CA ILE A 47 1.80 0.06 10.08
C ILE A 47 1.07 -0.69 8.96
N TRP A 48 -0.24 -0.45 8.83
CA TRP A 48 -1.05 -0.95 7.72
C TRP A 48 -1.71 0.20 6.97
N GLY A 49 -1.65 0.19 5.63
CA GLY A 49 -2.32 1.18 4.79
C GLY A 49 -3.31 0.52 3.83
N THR A 50 -4.57 0.96 3.84
CA THR A 50 -5.61 0.48 2.92
C THR A 50 -6.02 1.59 1.94
N CYS A 51 -6.04 1.34 0.64
CA CYS A 51 -6.47 2.30 -0.38
C CYS A 51 -5.73 3.65 -0.25
N LEU A 52 -6.38 4.73 0.19
CA LEU A 52 -5.72 6.01 0.48
C LEU A 52 -4.53 5.87 1.44
N GLY A 53 -4.63 5.00 2.46
CA GLY A 53 -3.53 4.72 3.37
C GLY A 53 -2.32 4.06 2.69
N PHE A 54 -2.55 3.22 1.68
CA PHE A 54 -1.47 2.66 0.85
C PHE A 54 -0.78 3.77 0.05
N GLN A 55 -1.56 4.64 -0.60
CA GLN A 55 -1.04 5.79 -1.36
C GLN A 55 -0.23 6.73 -0.46
N LEU A 56 -0.75 7.02 0.74
CA LEU A 56 -0.08 7.85 1.74
C LEU A 56 1.28 7.29 2.16
N LEU A 57 1.38 6.00 2.46
CA LEU A 57 2.65 5.39 2.86
C LEU A 57 3.73 5.55 1.80
N HIS A 58 3.39 5.39 0.53
CA HIS A 58 4.34 5.56 -0.58
C HIS A 58 4.73 7.03 -0.78
N VAL A 59 3.78 7.96 -0.63
CA VAL A 59 4.05 9.41 -0.64
C VAL A 59 4.97 9.82 0.50
N LEU A 60 4.77 9.25 1.71
CA LEU A 60 5.63 9.52 2.87
C LEU A 60 7.04 8.98 2.67
N GLU A 61 7.18 7.76 2.15
CA GLU A 61 8.48 7.11 1.90
C GLU A 61 9.26 7.81 0.77
N ALA A 62 8.64 8.03 -0.39
CA ALA A 62 9.28 8.69 -1.51
C ALA A 62 9.49 10.19 -1.28
N ASN A 63 8.69 10.79 -0.39
CA ASN A 63 8.69 12.20 -0.06
C ASN A 63 8.57 13.13 -1.29
N VAL A 64 7.68 12.75 -2.22
CA VAL A 64 7.34 13.49 -3.44
C VAL A 64 5.83 13.74 -3.52
N SER A 65 5.39 14.62 -4.41
CA SER A 65 3.95 14.85 -4.61
C SER A 65 3.26 13.58 -5.12
N PHE A 66 2.05 13.30 -4.61
CA PHE A 66 1.25 12.18 -5.09
C PHE A 66 0.93 12.29 -6.60
N THR A 67 0.88 13.50 -7.15
CA THR A 67 0.63 13.73 -8.59
C THR A 67 1.81 13.32 -9.47
N GLU A 68 3.01 13.24 -8.91
CA GLU A 68 4.19 12.73 -9.61
C GLU A 68 4.31 11.21 -9.45
N LEU A 69 3.94 10.72 -8.25
CA LEU A 69 4.12 9.34 -7.85
C LEU A 69 2.98 8.40 -8.27
N LEU A 70 1.74 8.88 -8.36
CA LEU A 70 0.57 8.05 -8.65
C LEU A 70 0.05 8.35 -10.05
N ILE A 71 -0.56 7.35 -10.68
CA ILE A 71 -1.22 7.52 -11.98
C ILE A 71 -2.72 7.29 -11.84
N ARG A 72 -3.51 7.84 -12.77
CA ARG A 72 -4.95 7.56 -12.80
C ARG A 72 -5.24 6.15 -13.31
N THR A 73 -6.24 5.51 -12.73
CA THR A 73 -6.72 4.18 -13.10
C THR A 73 -8.25 4.16 -13.22
N ASP A 74 -8.77 3.22 -14.00
CA ASP A 74 -10.20 2.88 -14.05
C ASP A 74 -10.50 1.73 -13.05
N SER A 75 -10.40 2.07 -11.76
CA SER A 75 -10.51 1.10 -10.66
C SER A 75 -11.64 1.40 -9.67
N VAL A 76 -12.51 2.37 -9.95
CA VAL A 76 -13.66 2.67 -9.06
C VAL A 76 -14.70 1.54 -9.15
N GLY A 77 -15.14 1.05 -7.99
CA GLY A 77 -16.12 -0.05 -7.89
C GLY A 77 -15.76 -1.29 -8.71
N HIS A 78 -14.47 -1.65 -8.76
CA HIS A 78 -13.96 -2.74 -9.58
C HIS A 78 -13.63 -3.96 -8.70
N ALA A 79 -14.52 -4.95 -8.70
CA ALA A 79 -14.19 -6.27 -8.18
C ALA A 79 -13.17 -6.92 -9.12
N SER A 80 -12.03 -7.35 -8.58
CA SER A 80 -10.87 -7.80 -9.36
C SER A 80 -10.19 -9.01 -8.71
N THR A 81 -9.06 -9.39 -9.28
CA THR A 81 -8.14 -10.43 -8.82
C THR A 81 -6.89 -9.81 -8.20
N LEU A 82 -6.05 -10.62 -7.58
CA LEU A 82 -4.66 -10.29 -7.27
C LEU A 82 -3.74 -11.19 -8.09
N ASP A 83 -2.88 -10.56 -8.87
CA ASP A 83 -1.75 -11.21 -9.52
C ASP A 83 -0.60 -11.27 -8.50
N LEU A 84 -0.51 -12.39 -7.77
CA LEU A 84 0.55 -12.61 -6.78
C LEU A 84 1.92 -12.67 -7.48
N THR A 85 2.88 -11.89 -7.00
CA THR A 85 4.24 -11.89 -7.54
C THR A 85 5.05 -13.07 -7.00
N GLU A 86 6.22 -13.31 -7.59
CA GLU A 86 7.17 -14.33 -7.11
C GLU A 86 7.63 -14.09 -5.67
N ALA A 87 7.53 -12.86 -5.16
CA ALA A 87 7.88 -12.53 -3.78
C ALA A 87 6.82 -12.96 -2.77
N ALA A 88 5.55 -13.09 -3.20
CA ALA A 88 4.41 -13.34 -2.32
C ALA A 88 4.59 -14.58 -1.40
N PRO A 89 5.04 -15.75 -1.90
CA PRO A 89 5.18 -16.96 -1.06
C PRO A 89 6.22 -16.83 0.05
N SER A 90 7.18 -15.92 -0.09
CA SER A 90 8.22 -15.66 0.92
C SER A 90 7.91 -14.44 1.81
N SER A 91 6.85 -13.69 1.49
CA SER A 91 6.49 -12.46 2.19
C SER A 91 5.84 -12.75 3.55
N ALA A 92 5.94 -11.80 4.48
CA ALA A 92 5.24 -11.88 5.76
C ALA A 92 3.70 -11.92 5.59
N LEU A 93 3.16 -11.24 4.56
CA LEU A 93 1.73 -11.14 4.34
C LEU A 93 1.13 -12.41 3.72
N PHE A 94 1.76 -12.95 2.68
CA PHE A 94 1.22 -14.07 1.92
C PHE A 94 1.99 -15.39 2.12
N GLY A 95 3.08 -15.43 2.88
CA GLY A 95 3.83 -16.66 3.09
C GLY A 95 3.05 -17.77 3.82
N GLY A 96 2.01 -17.39 4.57
CA GLY A 96 1.06 -18.32 5.20
C GLY A 96 -0.21 -18.58 4.39
N ILE A 97 -0.36 -18.05 3.16
CA ILE A 97 -1.58 -18.21 2.38
C ILE A 97 -1.77 -19.68 1.98
N SER A 98 -2.99 -20.21 2.18
CA SER A 98 -3.27 -21.58 1.72
C SER A 98 -3.23 -21.64 0.18
N PRO A 99 -2.74 -22.74 -0.43
CA PRO A 99 -2.78 -22.90 -1.88
C PRO A 99 -4.19 -22.77 -2.48
N HIS A 100 -5.21 -23.13 -1.69
CA HIS A 100 -6.62 -22.96 -2.08
C HIS A 100 -7.02 -21.49 -2.19
N LEU A 101 -6.68 -20.67 -1.19
CA LEU A 101 -6.99 -19.24 -1.22
C LEU A 101 -6.16 -18.50 -2.27
N ALA A 102 -4.88 -18.85 -2.44
CA ALA A 102 -4.01 -18.31 -3.49
C ALA A 102 -4.61 -18.48 -4.89
N ARG A 103 -5.16 -19.67 -5.19
CA ARG A 103 -5.89 -19.90 -6.45
C ARG A 103 -7.15 -19.04 -6.57
N LYS A 104 -7.89 -18.85 -5.48
CA LYS A 104 -9.14 -18.08 -5.52
C LYS A 104 -8.92 -16.58 -5.70
N VAL A 105 -7.87 -16.01 -5.11
CA VAL A 105 -7.58 -14.56 -5.28
C VAL A 105 -7.13 -14.22 -6.70
N ALA A 106 -6.56 -15.19 -7.42
CA ALA A 106 -6.15 -15.05 -8.81
C ALA A 106 -7.24 -15.50 -9.82
N ASP A 107 -8.42 -15.93 -9.37
CA ASP A 107 -9.48 -16.46 -10.25
C ASP A 107 -10.45 -15.36 -10.70
N PRO A 108 -10.45 -14.96 -11.98
CA PRO A 108 -11.34 -13.92 -12.49
C PRO A 108 -12.82 -14.34 -12.51
N ALA A 109 -13.14 -15.63 -12.31
CA ALA A 109 -14.51 -16.07 -12.11
C ALA A 109 -15.04 -15.71 -10.70
N LEU A 110 -14.15 -15.39 -9.75
CA LEU A 110 -14.50 -15.09 -8.36
C LEU A 110 -14.41 -13.60 -8.03
N ASN A 111 -13.42 -12.87 -8.56
CA ASN A 111 -13.20 -11.43 -8.35
C ASN A 111 -13.37 -11.00 -6.88
N ILE A 112 -12.54 -11.55 -5.99
CA ILE A 112 -12.71 -11.44 -4.53
C ILE A 112 -11.97 -10.27 -3.88
N THR A 113 -11.26 -9.43 -4.66
CA THR A 113 -10.70 -8.16 -4.19
C THR A 113 -11.51 -6.99 -4.72
N MET A 114 -11.64 -5.94 -3.92
CA MET A 114 -12.38 -4.74 -4.31
C MET A 114 -11.41 -3.59 -4.47
N GLU A 115 -11.25 -3.14 -5.71
CA GLU A 115 -10.61 -1.88 -6.03
C GLU A 115 -11.68 -0.77 -6.04
N ASN A 116 -11.37 0.34 -5.35
CA ASN A 116 -12.24 1.50 -5.33
C ASN A 116 -11.42 2.78 -5.14
N HIS A 117 -10.57 3.06 -6.13
CA HIS A 117 -9.66 4.20 -6.14
C HIS A 117 -9.53 4.80 -7.54
N TYR A 118 -9.17 6.09 -7.58
CA TYR A 118 -8.87 6.80 -8.82
C TYR A 118 -7.39 6.74 -9.20
N PHE A 119 -6.53 6.32 -8.27
CA PHE A 119 -5.08 6.42 -8.39
C PHE A 119 -4.39 5.12 -7.98
N GLY A 120 -3.53 4.60 -8.86
CA GLY A 120 -2.66 3.46 -8.62
C GLY A 120 -1.19 3.86 -8.52
N LEU A 121 -0.37 2.94 -8.00
CA LEU A 121 1.08 3.06 -7.99
C LEU A 121 1.69 1.96 -8.88
N PRO A 122 2.14 2.32 -10.10
CA PRO A 122 2.65 1.33 -11.04
C PRO A 122 3.93 0.65 -10.56
N PRO A 123 4.16 -0.63 -10.90
CA PRO A 123 5.39 -1.34 -10.54
C PRO A 123 6.68 -0.63 -11.00
N GLU A 124 6.67 0.06 -12.14
CA GLU A 124 7.84 0.82 -12.61
C GLU A 124 8.22 1.99 -11.69
N HIS A 125 7.29 2.51 -10.89
CA HIS A 125 7.57 3.60 -9.97
C HIS A 125 8.45 3.16 -8.79
N TYR A 126 8.43 1.88 -8.40
CA TYR A 126 9.37 1.34 -7.40
C TYR A 126 10.82 1.36 -7.90
N ARG A 127 11.04 1.28 -9.22
CA ARG A 127 12.37 1.43 -9.83
C ARG A 127 12.74 2.90 -10.04
N ARG A 128 11.77 3.75 -10.39
CA ARG A 128 11.98 5.18 -10.63
C ARG A 128 12.34 5.94 -9.35
N TRP A 129 11.68 5.63 -8.25
CA TRP A 129 12.02 6.15 -6.92
C TRP A 129 12.68 5.03 -6.12
N GLY A 130 14.00 4.91 -6.22
CA GLY A 130 14.77 3.80 -5.64
C GLY A 130 14.48 3.52 -4.16
N VAL A 131 14.20 4.57 -3.38
CA VAL A 131 13.79 4.45 -1.96
C VAL A 131 12.56 3.57 -1.76
N LEU A 132 11.61 3.54 -2.72
CA LEU A 132 10.46 2.66 -2.67
C LEU A 132 10.85 1.20 -2.90
N GLY A 133 11.75 0.94 -3.85
CA GLY A 133 12.27 -0.40 -4.09
C GLY A 133 13.13 -0.94 -2.93
N GLU A 134 13.75 -0.06 -2.15
CA GLU A 134 14.48 -0.40 -0.93
C GLU A 134 13.52 -0.67 0.24
N ALA A 135 12.45 0.13 0.38
CA ALA A 135 11.54 0.07 1.51
C ALA A 135 10.43 -0.98 1.36
N PHE A 136 9.99 -1.29 0.14
CA PHE A 136 8.82 -2.13 -0.12
C PHE A 136 9.13 -3.31 -1.03
N THR A 137 8.52 -4.45 -0.72
CA THR A 137 8.45 -5.61 -1.61
C THR A 137 7.06 -5.69 -2.23
N VAL A 138 6.97 -5.61 -3.56
CA VAL A 138 5.70 -5.76 -4.28
C VAL A 138 5.29 -7.24 -4.28
N VAL A 139 4.24 -7.57 -3.54
CA VAL A 139 3.76 -8.95 -3.36
C VAL A 139 2.56 -9.30 -4.24
N SER A 140 1.89 -8.31 -4.80
CA SER A 140 0.80 -8.49 -5.76
C SER A 140 0.64 -7.26 -6.63
N THR A 141 0.12 -7.44 -7.85
CA THR A 141 -0.41 -6.38 -8.70
C THR A 141 -1.86 -6.67 -9.05
N THR A 142 -2.53 -5.68 -9.64
CA THR A 142 -3.89 -5.78 -10.17
C THR A 142 -3.95 -4.93 -11.43
N ARG A 143 -4.67 -5.36 -12.46
CA ARG A 143 -4.94 -4.52 -13.64
C ARG A 143 -6.29 -3.82 -13.52
N ASP A 144 -6.34 -2.55 -13.90
CA ASP A 144 -7.59 -1.81 -14.06
C ASP A 144 -8.37 -2.28 -15.31
N ARG A 145 -9.54 -1.69 -15.56
CA ARG A 145 -10.41 -2.09 -16.69
C ARG A 145 -9.79 -1.88 -18.07
N VAL A 146 -8.74 -1.09 -18.18
CA VAL A 146 -8.03 -0.80 -19.44
C VAL A 146 -6.63 -1.42 -19.47
N GLY A 147 -6.28 -2.24 -18.48
CA GLY A 147 -5.05 -3.03 -18.43
C GLY A 147 -3.86 -2.36 -17.75
N VAL A 148 -4.05 -1.18 -17.16
CA VAL A 148 -3.03 -0.45 -16.39
C VAL A 148 -2.81 -1.14 -15.04
N GLU A 149 -1.55 -1.36 -14.67
CA GLU A 149 -1.13 -1.90 -13.36
C GLU A 149 -0.87 -0.79 -12.34
#